data_AF-A0A3D5Q5Z9-F1
#
_entry.id   AF-A0A3D5Q5Z9-F1
#
_cell.length_a   1.000
_cell.length_b   1.000
_cell.length_c   1.000
_cell.angle_alpha   90.00
_cell.angle_beta   90.00
_cell.angle_gamma   90.00
#
_symmetry.space_group_name_H-M   'P 1'
#
loop_
_entity.id
_entity.type
_entity.pdbx_description
1 polymer ?
#
loop_
_entity_poly.entity_id
_entity_poly.type
_entity_poly.pdbx_seq_one_letter_code
_entity_poly.pdbx_strand_id
1 'polypeptide(L)'
;AEAAALRDKLHEGRDALIELNSCRGDQARKLIGRIEEEENSEALWPYMEQACDILGVETEEHSADAHILRPGENYSAGYLPGLSEDGLTVTWDRERALEREDMVFMSWEHPMVAGMMDAVTDAGLGKAALASLSVKGLPAGTLMLEALFTVHCPAPAGLQLTRYLPLLPLRFLVDVNGRDLSEVLPHDRLNGLCSNIRRRTAQEVVPRIRAEVETMVDHASQMAAPHLEPLRTKALESIRNALEPEIERLEALREVNPAVRDEEIGFYRNQLAAAEAAIENASLDMDGIRVIVTA
;
A
#
# COMPACT_ATOMS: atom_id res chain seq x y z
N ALA A 1 -54.82 -17.70 13.39
CA ALA A 1 -54.62 -19.15 13.58
C ALA A 1 -53.72 -19.72 12.48
N GLU A 2 -54.09 -19.58 11.21
CA GLU A 2 -53.34 -20.11 10.07
C GLU A 2 -51.92 -19.51 9.91
N ALA A 3 -51.77 -18.19 10.12
CA ALA A 3 -50.46 -17.53 10.13
C ALA A 3 -49.53 -18.00 11.27
N ALA A 4 -50.10 -18.42 12.41
CA ALA A 4 -49.32 -18.99 13.51
C ALA A 4 -48.86 -20.41 13.17
N ALA A 5 -49.77 -21.25 12.64
CA ALA A 5 -49.44 -22.59 12.18
C ALA A 5 -48.40 -22.60 11.04
N LEU A 6 -48.40 -21.60 10.17
CA LEU A 6 -47.37 -21.45 9.14
C LEU A 6 -46.01 -21.06 9.72
N ARG A 7 -45.98 -20.17 10.73
CA ARG A 7 -44.75 -19.81 11.45
C ARG A 7 -44.16 -21.02 12.18
N ASP A 8 -44.99 -21.84 12.81
CA ASP A 8 -44.54 -23.03 13.52
C ASP A 8 -43.92 -24.04 12.54
N LYS A 9 -44.56 -24.30 11.40
CA LYS A 9 -44.00 -25.14 10.34
C LYS A 9 -42.69 -24.60 9.76
N LEU A 10 -42.56 -23.28 9.63
CA LEU A 10 -41.31 -22.64 9.20
C LEU A 10 -40.21 -22.78 10.25
N HIS A 11 -40.55 -22.71 11.55
CA HIS A 11 -39.60 -22.95 12.62
C HIS A 11 -39.16 -24.41 12.70
N GLU A 12 -40.07 -25.37 12.52
CA GLU A 12 -39.78 -26.81 12.47
C GLU A 12 -38.94 -27.20 11.25
N GLY A 13 -39.06 -26.46 10.14
CA GLY A 13 -38.27 -26.67 8.92
C GLY A 13 -36.86 -26.05 8.94
N ARG A 14 -36.47 -25.38 10.04
CA ARG A 14 -35.13 -24.80 10.16
C ARG A 14 -34.09 -25.87 10.46
N ASP A 15 -33.05 -25.92 9.66
CA ASP A 15 -31.85 -26.67 9.98
C ASP A 15 -30.94 -25.82 10.89
N ALA A 16 -31.02 -26.08 12.19
CA ALA A 16 -30.25 -25.36 13.19
C ALA A 16 -28.73 -25.50 13.01
N LEU A 17 -28.25 -26.60 12.43
CA LEU A 17 -26.82 -26.78 12.16
C LEU A 17 -26.38 -25.90 10.98
N ILE A 18 -27.21 -25.77 9.95
CA ILE A 18 -26.96 -24.84 8.85
C ILE A 18 -27.01 -23.40 9.36
N GLU A 19 -27.99 -23.02 10.19
CA GLU A 19 -28.06 -21.66 10.76
C GLU A 19 -26.81 -21.33 11.61
N LEU A 20 -26.37 -22.26 12.47
CA LEU A 20 -25.15 -22.10 13.28
C LEU A 20 -23.88 -22.04 12.43
N ASN A 21 -23.80 -22.81 11.35
CA ASN A 21 -22.66 -22.78 10.43
C ASN A 21 -22.66 -21.51 9.57
N SER A 22 -23.85 -21.02 9.20
CA SER A 22 -24.02 -19.85 8.32
C SER A 22 -23.52 -18.56 8.93
N CYS A 23 -23.72 -18.34 10.24
CA CYS A 23 -23.21 -17.15 10.90
C CYS A 23 -22.73 -17.45 12.33
N ARG A 24 -21.42 -17.33 12.53
CA ARG A 24 -20.79 -17.38 13.85
C ARG A 24 -20.84 -15.98 14.47
N GLY A 25 -21.95 -15.66 15.11
CA GLY A 25 -22.26 -14.29 15.58
C GLY A 25 -21.14 -13.61 16.38
N ASP A 26 -20.45 -14.31 17.27
CA ASP A 26 -19.33 -13.73 18.04
C ASP A 26 -18.11 -13.39 17.17
N GLN A 27 -17.77 -14.26 16.20
CA GLN A 27 -16.65 -14.02 15.29
C GLN A 27 -17.01 -12.90 14.30
N ALA A 28 -18.25 -12.91 13.80
CA ALA A 28 -18.78 -11.87 12.91
C ALA A 28 -18.75 -10.50 13.59
N ARG A 29 -19.25 -10.36 14.82
CA ARG A 29 -19.20 -9.08 15.57
C ARG A 29 -17.78 -8.56 15.75
N LYS A 30 -16.82 -9.44 16.07
CA LYS A 30 -15.40 -9.04 16.18
C LYS A 30 -14.83 -8.55 14.84
N LEU A 31 -15.20 -9.21 13.74
CA LEU A 31 -14.76 -8.80 12.41
C LEU A 31 -15.39 -7.47 12.02
N ILE A 32 -16.69 -7.29 12.26
CA ILE A 32 -17.40 -6.02 12.01
C ILE A 32 -16.74 -4.87 12.77
N GLY A 33 -16.46 -5.03 14.07
CA GLY A 33 -15.82 -3.97 14.85
C GLY A 33 -14.43 -3.60 14.32
N ARG A 34 -13.66 -4.56 13.78
CA ARG A 34 -12.36 -4.26 13.14
C ARG A 34 -12.51 -3.51 11.82
N ILE A 35 -13.55 -3.82 11.05
CA ILE A 35 -13.87 -3.11 9.80
C ILE A 35 -14.30 -1.67 10.12
N GLU A 36 -15.16 -1.48 11.11
CA GLU A 36 -15.60 -0.16 11.57
C GLU A 36 -14.42 0.68 12.13
N GLU A 37 -13.46 0.05 12.81
CA GLU A 37 -12.25 0.73 13.28
C GLU A 37 -11.35 1.21 12.13
N GLU A 38 -11.17 0.38 11.09
CA GLU A 38 -10.39 0.75 9.90
C GLU A 38 -11.06 1.85 9.07
N GLU A 39 -12.40 1.81 8.97
CA GLU A 39 -13.19 2.83 8.26
C GLU A 39 -13.12 4.21 8.91
N ASN A 40 -12.93 4.28 10.23
CA ASN A 40 -12.79 5.52 10.97
C ASN A 40 -11.35 6.09 10.93
N SER A 41 -10.51 5.63 10.00
CA SER A 41 -9.14 6.12 9.84
C SER A 41 -9.12 7.54 9.27
N GLU A 42 -8.58 8.48 10.05
CA GLU A 42 -8.38 9.88 9.64
C GLU A 42 -7.29 10.04 8.55
N ALA A 43 -6.62 8.96 8.13
CA ALA A 43 -5.51 9.00 7.19
C ALA A 43 -5.94 9.03 5.71
N LEU A 44 -7.14 8.55 5.38
CA LEU A 44 -7.56 8.38 3.98
C LEU A 44 -7.70 9.72 3.25
N TRP A 45 -8.43 10.68 3.84
CA TRP A 45 -8.66 11.97 3.18
C TRP A 45 -7.36 12.75 2.97
N PRO A 46 -6.47 12.95 3.97
CA PRO A 46 -5.19 13.61 3.75
C PRO A 46 -4.32 12.95 2.68
N TYR A 47 -4.39 11.62 2.56
CA TYR A 47 -3.72 10.90 1.47
C TYR A 47 -4.33 11.22 0.11
N MET A 48 -5.66 11.12 -0.01
CA MET A 48 -6.37 11.41 -1.26
C MET A 48 -6.18 12.85 -1.71
N GLU A 49 -6.21 13.81 -0.79
CA GLU A 49 -5.97 15.23 -1.08
C GLU A 49 -4.58 15.44 -1.71
N GLN A 50 -3.54 14.85 -1.13
CA GLN A 50 -2.18 14.91 -1.68
C GLN A 50 -2.08 14.22 -3.04
N ALA A 51 -2.69 13.04 -3.20
CA ALA A 51 -2.71 12.34 -4.48
C ALA A 51 -3.45 13.13 -5.56
N CYS A 52 -4.57 13.78 -5.21
CA CYS A 52 -5.32 14.65 -6.12
C CYS A 52 -4.46 15.83 -6.60
N ASP A 53 -3.78 16.53 -5.70
CA ASP A 53 -2.89 17.64 -6.05
C ASP A 53 -1.79 17.21 -7.03
N ILE A 54 -1.16 16.05 -6.77
CA ILE A 54 -0.11 15.48 -7.65
C ILE A 54 -0.67 15.13 -9.05
N LEU A 55 -1.87 14.55 -9.09
CA LEU A 55 -2.52 14.11 -10.33
C LEU A 55 -3.26 15.24 -11.07
N GLY A 56 -3.31 16.44 -10.50
CA GLY A 56 -4.01 17.59 -11.07
C GLY A 56 -5.54 17.49 -10.97
N VAL A 57 -6.06 16.76 -9.98
CA VAL A 57 -7.48 16.71 -9.64
C VAL A 57 -7.78 17.82 -8.63
N GLU A 58 -8.77 18.65 -8.95
CA GLU A 58 -9.25 19.69 -8.05
C GLU A 58 -10.20 19.09 -7.00
N THR A 59 -10.02 19.53 -5.76
CA THR A 59 -10.86 19.13 -4.62
C THR A 59 -11.60 20.34 -4.08
N GLU A 60 -12.92 20.27 -4.00
CA GLU A 60 -13.79 21.31 -3.42
C GLU A 60 -14.53 20.76 -2.20
N GLU A 61 -14.58 21.51 -1.10
CA GLU A 61 -15.38 21.13 0.07
C GLU A 61 -16.87 21.22 -0.25
N HIS A 62 -17.60 20.11 -0.05
CA HIS A 62 -19.05 20.08 -0.25
C HIS A 62 -19.80 20.27 1.08
N SER A 63 -19.46 19.42 2.06
CA SER A 63 -20.04 19.40 3.41
C SER A 63 -19.08 18.69 4.35
N ALA A 64 -19.40 18.62 5.65
CA ALA A 64 -18.63 17.77 6.57
C ALA A 64 -18.45 16.37 5.97
N ASP A 65 -17.25 15.81 6.06
CA ASP A 65 -16.91 14.47 5.55
C ASP A 65 -17.19 14.22 4.06
N ALA A 66 -17.30 15.26 3.23
CA ALA A 66 -17.54 15.11 1.80
C ALA A 66 -16.87 16.20 0.94
N HIS A 67 -16.30 15.77 -0.19
CA HIS A 67 -15.64 16.63 -1.16
C HIS A 67 -16.12 16.34 -2.58
N ILE A 68 -16.00 17.33 -3.46
CA ILE A 68 -16.20 17.19 -4.90
C ILE A 68 -14.83 17.08 -5.55
N LEU A 69 -14.61 16.00 -6.31
CA LEU A 69 -13.43 15.81 -7.14
C LEU A 69 -13.75 16.26 -8.56
N ARG A 70 -12.92 17.10 -9.17
CA ARG A 70 -13.05 17.52 -10.58
C ARG A 70 -11.72 17.41 -11.32
N PRO A 71 -11.73 17.04 -12.60
CA PRO A 71 -10.53 17.17 -13.44
C PRO A 71 -10.06 18.63 -13.50
N GLY A 72 -8.83 18.91 -13.06
CA GLY A 72 -8.20 20.23 -13.20
C GLY A 72 -7.48 20.40 -14.54
N GLU A 73 -6.91 21.58 -14.79
CA GLU A 73 -6.22 21.91 -16.05
C GLU A 73 -5.03 21.00 -16.37
N ASN A 74 -4.32 20.52 -15.34
CA ASN A 74 -3.16 19.64 -15.46
C ASN A 74 -3.53 18.15 -15.36
N TYR A 75 -4.82 17.83 -15.26
CA TYR A 75 -5.27 16.45 -15.16
C TYR A 75 -4.96 15.68 -16.44
N SER A 76 -4.29 14.55 -16.27
CA SER A 76 -4.06 13.61 -17.36
C SER A 76 -5.13 12.52 -17.32
N ALA A 77 -5.96 12.47 -18.37
CA ALA A 77 -7.05 11.51 -18.45
C ALA A 77 -6.54 10.06 -18.40
N GLY A 78 -7.22 9.23 -17.60
CA GLY A 78 -6.95 7.79 -17.48
C GLY A 78 -6.36 7.34 -16.14
N TYR A 79 -5.97 8.26 -15.25
CA TYR A 79 -5.40 7.91 -13.94
C TYR A 79 -6.46 7.56 -12.89
N LEU A 80 -7.65 8.17 -12.94
CA LEU A 80 -8.72 7.87 -11.98
C LEU A 80 -9.89 7.14 -12.63
N PRO A 81 -10.13 5.86 -12.26
CA PRO A 81 -11.34 5.15 -12.64
C PRO A 81 -12.59 5.88 -12.12
N GLY A 82 -13.53 6.18 -13.03
CA GLY A 82 -14.85 6.70 -12.66
C GLY A 82 -14.94 8.22 -12.42
N LEU A 83 -13.86 8.98 -12.59
CA LEU A 83 -13.91 10.44 -12.54
C LEU A 83 -14.46 11.00 -13.87
N SER A 84 -15.65 11.59 -13.82
CA SER A 84 -16.29 12.24 -14.97
C SER A 84 -15.89 13.72 -15.09
N GLU A 85 -16.14 14.35 -16.24
CA GLU A 85 -15.91 15.80 -16.43
C GLU A 85 -16.82 16.65 -15.54
N ASP A 86 -18.02 16.16 -15.20
CA ASP A 86 -18.97 16.84 -14.32
C ASP A 86 -18.54 16.81 -12.83
N GLY A 87 -17.49 16.04 -12.53
CA GLY A 87 -17.00 15.79 -11.18
C GLY A 87 -17.69 14.63 -10.48
N LEU A 88 -17.19 14.31 -9.29
CA LEU A 88 -17.70 13.24 -8.44
C LEU A 88 -17.73 13.69 -6.98
N THR A 89 -18.88 13.56 -6.31
CA THR A 89 -18.97 13.79 -4.86
C THR A 89 -18.58 12.53 -4.12
N VAL A 90 -17.64 12.65 -3.19
CA VAL A 90 -17.06 11.54 -2.44
C VAL A 90 -17.23 11.78 -0.95
N THR A 91 -17.38 10.71 -0.17
CA THR A 91 -17.44 10.75 1.29
C THR A 91 -16.71 9.55 1.88
N TRP A 92 -16.11 9.71 3.06
CA TRP A 92 -15.53 8.60 3.84
C TRP A 92 -16.41 8.22 5.04
N ASP A 93 -17.62 8.79 5.11
CA ASP A 93 -18.64 8.43 6.08
C ASP A 93 -19.61 7.42 5.45
N ARG A 94 -19.61 6.19 5.98
CA ARG A 94 -20.48 5.12 5.49
C ARG A 94 -21.96 5.43 5.70
N GLU A 95 -22.35 6.04 6.82
CA GLU A 95 -23.75 6.33 7.12
C GLU A 95 -24.31 7.31 6.09
N ARG A 96 -23.54 8.33 5.72
CA ARG A 96 -23.91 9.27 4.66
C ARG A 96 -24.02 8.61 3.30
N ALA A 97 -23.07 7.75 2.93
CA ALA A 97 -23.14 7.04 1.65
C ALA A 97 -24.36 6.11 1.55
N LEU A 98 -24.86 5.58 2.69
CA LEU A 98 -26.09 4.80 2.74
C LEU A 98 -27.35 5.67 2.61
N GLU A 99 -27.33 6.89 3.14
CA GLU A 99 -28.44 7.84 3.00
C GLU A 99 -28.49 8.52 1.63
N ARG A 100 -27.32 8.69 0.99
CA ARG A 100 -27.15 9.42 -0.26
C ARG A 100 -26.42 8.60 -1.32
N GLU A 101 -27.20 8.00 -2.21
CA GLU A 101 -26.69 7.23 -3.35
C GLU A 101 -25.89 8.06 -4.37
N ASP A 102 -26.01 9.40 -4.33
CA ASP A 102 -25.27 10.31 -5.20
C ASP A 102 -23.85 10.65 -4.68
N MET A 103 -23.48 10.11 -3.52
CA MET A 103 -22.14 10.21 -2.94
C MET A 103 -21.43 8.85 -3.01
N VAL A 104 -20.17 8.85 -3.46
CA VAL A 104 -19.37 7.63 -3.51
C VAL A 104 -18.61 7.46 -2.20
N PHE A 105 -18.81 6.32 -1.54
CA PHE A 105 -18.05 5.93 -0.35
C PHE A 105 -16.61 5.58 -0.72
N MET A 106 -15.66 6.30 -0.14
CA MET A 106 -14.23 6.07 -0.32
C MET A 106 -13.67 5.25 0.84
N SER A 107 -12.92 4.22 0.47
CA SER A 107 -12.10 3.41 1.37
C SER A 107 -10.76 3.13 0.71
N TRP A 108 -9.79 2.58 1.45
CA TRP A 108 -8.51 2.13 0.87
C TRP A 108 -8.67 1.08 -0.24
N GLU A 109 -9.79 0.34 -0.25
CA GLU A 109 -10.10 -0.68 -1.25
C GLU A 109 -10.88 -0.14 -2.46
N HIS A 110 -11.32 1.12 -2.40
CA HIS A 110 -12.10 1.70 -3.49
C HIS A 110 -11.26 1.78 -4.78
N PRO A 111 -11.78 1.37 -5.95
CA PRO A 111 -11.00 1.33 -7.20
C PRO A 111 -10.35 2.67 -7.59
N MET A 112 -10.98 3.78 -7.21
CA MET A 112 -10.41 5.11 -7.42
C MET A 112 -9.15 5.34 -6.57
N VAL A 113 -9.16 4.91 -5.30
CA VAL A 113 -8.02 5.06 -4.39
C VAL A 113 -6.87 4.15 -4.81
N ALA A 114 -7.18 2.89 -5.14
CA ALA A 114 -6.20 1.97 -5.70
C ALA A 114 -5.61 2.50 -7.03
N GLY A 115 -6.45 3.03 -7.92
CA GLY A 115 -6.01 3.64 -9.17
C GLY A 115 -5.14 4.88 -8.96
N MET A 116 -5.45 5.72 -7.97
CA MET A 116 -4.58 6.85 -7.58
C MET A 116 -3.22 6.35 -7.06
N MET A 117 -3.20 5.32 -6.22
CA MET A 117 -1.96 4.71 -5.72
C MET A 117 -1.08 4.23 -6.87
N ASP A 118 -1.66 3.43 -7.77
CA ASP A 118 -0.98 2.89 -8.94
C ASP A 118 -0.50 4.02 -9.86
N ALA A 119 -1.32 5.05 -10.09
CA ALA A 119 -0.93 6.20 -10.90
C ALA A 119 0.28 6.94 -10.31
N VAL A 120 0.32 7.16 -9.00
CA VAL A 120 1.43 7.85 -8.34
C VAL A 120 2.70 7.00 -8.36
N THR A 121 2.62 5.69 -8.13
CA THR A 121 3.78 4.80 -8.13
C THR A 121 4.34 4.55 -9.55
N ASP A 122 3.47 4.46 -10.56
CA ASP A 122 3.85 4.20 -11.95
C ASP A 122 4.26 5.45 -12.73
N ALA A 123 3.79 6.65 -12.36
CA ALA A 123 4.08 7.88 -13.10
C ALA A 123 5.58 8.24 -13.17
N GLY A 124 6.43 7.57 -12.37
CA GLY A 124 7.87 7.87 -12.29
C GLY A 124 8.16 9.23 -11.67
N LEU A 125 7.12 9.95 -11.23
CA LEU A 125 7.23 11.21 -10.50
C LEU A 125 7.81 10.94 -9.12
N GLY A 126 8.71 11.81 -8.67
CA GLY A 126 9.33 11.67 -7.34
C GLY A 126 10.47 10.66 -7.24
N LYS A 127 10.78 9.87 -8.30
CA LYS A 127 11.89 8.91 -8.28
C LYS A 127 13.28 9.54 -8.19
N ALA A 128 13.42 10.79 -8.64
CA ALA A 128 14.68 11.52 -8.55
C ALA A 128 14.44 12.98 -8.15
N ALA A 129 15.09 13.44 -7.08
CA ALA A 129 14.98 14.82 -6.60
C ALA A 129 16.33 15.41 -6.16
N LEU A 130 16.44 16.73 -6.24
CA LEU A 130 17.57 17.50 -5.71
C LEU A 130 17.04 18.58 -4.75
N ALA A 131 17.52 18.58 -3.52
CA ALA A 131 17.08 19.51 -2.48
C ALA A 131 18.27 20.23 -1.82
N SER A 132 18.04 21.44 -1.33
CA SER A 132 18.98 22.16 -0.48
C SER A 132 18.59 22.04 0.98
N LEU A 133 19.59 21.87 1.85
CA LEU A 133 19.42 21.82 3.29
C LEU A 133 20.23 22.96 3.94
N SER A 134 19.61 23.73 4.84
CA SER A 134 20.34 24.73 5.63
C SER A 134 20.21 24.41 7.12
N VAL A 135 21.27 23.85 7.69
CA VAL A 135 21.34 23.50 9.11
C VAL A 135 22.60 24.10 9.70
N LYS A 136 22.44 24.83 10.81
CA LYS A 136 23.56 25.35 11.61
C LYS A 136 24.36 24.17 12.16
N GLY A 137 25.57 23.97 11.64
CA GLY A 137 26.48 22.91 12.11
C GLY A 137 27.02 21.99 11.01
N LEU A 138 26.46 22.04 9.79
CA LEU A 138 27.03 21.35 8.64
C LEU A 138 27.84 22.33 7.77
N PRO A 139 29.05 21.95 7.31
CA PRO A 139 29.77 22.72 6.30
C PRO A 139 28.94 22.88 5.02
N ALA A 140 29.07 24.03 4.37
CA ALA A 140 28.47 24.25 3.05
C ALA A 140 29.10 23.29 2.02
N GLY A 141 28.28 22.75 1.12
CA GLY A 141 28.71 21.79 0.11
C GLY A 141 28.80 20.33 0.59
N THR A 142 28.36 20.03 1.81
CA THR A 142 28.18 18.64 2.27
C THR A 142 27.07 17.98 1.45
N LEU A 143 27.32 16.74 1.01
CA LEU A 143 26.35 15.93 0.28
C LEU A 143 25.76 14.82 1.14
N MET A 144 24.46 14.63 0.99
CA MET A 144 23.72 13.49 1.53
C MET A 144 22.83 12.91 0.44
N LEU A 145 22.60 11.61 0.51
CA LEU A 145 21.80 10.86 -0.44
C LEU A 145 20.75 10.10 0.34
N GLU A 146 19.50 10.43 0.13
CA GLU A 146 18.39 9.59 0.56
C GLU A 146 18.04 8.62 -0.58
N ALA A 147 18.03 7.33 -0.27
CA ALA A 147 17.66 6.28 -1.20
C ALA A 147 16.52 5.45 -0.59
N LEU A 148 15.53 5.13 -1.43
CA LEU A 148 14.41 4.26 -1.11
C LEU A 148 14.56 2.98 -1.91
N PHE A 149 14.60 1.85 -1.20
CA PHE A 149 14.65 0.52 -1.78
C PHE A 149 13.35 -0.20 -1.51
N THR A 150 12.80 -0.88 -2.52
CA THR A 150 11.58 -1.67 -2.40
C THR A 150 11.87 -3.10 -2.84
N VAL A 151 11.10 -4.04 -2.29
CA VAL A 151 11.21 -5.43 -2.73
C VAL A 151 10.49 -5.58 -4.06
N HIS A 152 11.22 -6.03 -5.07
CA HIS A 152 10.66 -6.36 -6.37
C HIS A 152 10.50 -7.88 -6.49
N CYS A 153 9.27 -8.35 -6.64
CA CYS A 153 8.95 -9.77 -6.76
C CYS A 153 7.99 -9.98 -7.93
N PRO A 154 8.51 -10.28 -9.14
CA PRO A 154 7.67 -10.47 -10.31
C PRO A 154 6.88 -11.77 -10.18
N ALA A 155 5.58 -11.66 -9.95
CA ALA A 155 4.69 -12.80 -9.74
C ALA A 155 3.28 -12.54 -10.29
N PRO A 156 2.54 -13.58 -10.71
CA PRO A 156 1.14 -13.44 -11.08
C PRO A 156 0.29 -12.90 -9.92
N ALA A 157 -0.63 -11.96 -10.20
CA ALA A 157 -1.50 -11.35 -9.19
C ALA A 157 -2.33 -12.38 -8.40
N GLY A 158 -2.66 -13.53 -9.00
CA GLY A 158 -3.36 -14.63 -8.34
C GLY A 158 -2.61 -15.27 -7.15
N LEU A 159 -1.29 -15.03 -7.02
CA LEU A 159 -0.52 -15.49 -5.86
C LEU A 159 -0.63 -14.56 -4.64
N GLN A 160 -1.12 -13.32 -4.83
CA GLN A 160 -1.35 -12.35 -3.75
C GLN A 160 -0.15 -12.15 -2.81
N LEU A 161 1.08 -12.15 -3.36
CA LEU A 161 2.31 -12.13 -2.56
C LEU A 161 2.46 -10.89 -1.69
N THR A 162 1.82 -9.77 -2.06
CA THR A 162 1.79 -8.53 -1.27
C THR A 162 1.26 -8.71 0.15
N ARG A 163 0.49 -9.77 0.41
CA ARG A 163 0.01 -10.14 1.75
C ARG A 163 1.11 -10.67 2.67
N TYR A 164 2.17 -11.23 2.11
CA TYR A 164 3.23 -11.93 2.82
C TYR A 164 4.58 -11.23 2.71
N LEU A 165 4.80 -10.57 1.57
CA LEU A 165 6.00 -9.81 1.25
C LEU A 165 5.64 -8.32 1.23
N PRO A 166 5.77 -7.61 2.37
CA PRO A 166 5.37 -6.21 2.45
C PRO A 166 6.23 -5.36 1.52
N LEU A 167 5.59 -4.51 0.72
CA LEU A 167 6.25 -3.54 -0.17
C LEU A 167 6.75 -2.29 0.59
N LEU A 168 6.99 -2.41 1.89
CA LEU A 168 7.39 -1.28 2.73
C LEU A 168 8.78 -0.82 2.29
N PRO A 169 8.98 0.46 1.93
CA PRO A 169 10.27 0.93 1.45
C PRO A 169 11.31 0.94 2.58
N LEU A 170 12.50 0.44 2.27
CA LEU A 170 13.69 0.58 3.09
C LEU A 170 14.35 1.92 2.76
N ARG A 171 14.48 2.79 3.76
CA ARG A 171 15.03 4.13 3.61
C ARG A 171 16.45 4.21 4.16
N PHE A 172 17.38 4.66 3.34
CA PHE A 172 18.76 4.93 3.72
C PHE A 172 19.09 6.39 3.46
N LEU A 173 19.74 7.05 4.42
CA LEU A 173 20.28 8.39 4.27
C LEU A 173 21.78 8.32 4.49
N VAL A 174 22.55 8.40 3.41
CA VAL A 174 24.00 8.19 3.46
C VAL A 174 24.77 9.46 3.15
N ASP A 175 25.94 9.61 3.77
CA ASP A 175 26.93 10.63 3.40
C ASP A 175 27.95 10.09 2.39
N VAL A 176 28.86 10.96 1.91
CA VAL A 176 29.94 10.60 0.98
C VAL A 176 30.87 9.51 1.54
N ASN A 177 30.98 9.39 2.87
CA ASN A 177 31.82 8.41 3.55
C ASN A 177 31.12 7.06 3.78
N GLY A 178 29.84 6.93 3.40
CA GLY A 178 29.06 5.71 3.60
C GLY A 178 28.49 5.56 5.01
N ARG A 179 28.39 6.65 5.78
CA ARG A 179 27.74 6.63 7.09
C ARG A 179 26.23 6.72 6.95
N ASP A 180 25.51 5.85 7.65
CA ASP A 180 24.05 5.94 7.80
C ASP A 180 23.63 7.06 8.75
N LEU A 181 22.69 7.88 8.30
CA LEU A 181 22.07 8.99 9.02
C LEU A 181 20.55 8.82 9.13
N SER A 182 19.96 7.71 8.64
CA SER A 182 18.52 7.46 8.61
C SER A 182 17.85 7.59 9.98
N GLU A 183 18.47 7.04 11.02
CA GLU A 183 17.94 7.11 12.40
C GLU A 183 18.05 8.51 13.00
N VAL A 184 19.13 9.23 12.67
CA VAL A 184 19.38 10.59 13.20
C VAL A 184 18.43 11.60 12.54
N LEU A 185 18.11 11.38 11.27
CA LEU A 185 17.27 12.27 10.48
C LEU A 185 16.10 11.50 9.82
N PRO A 186 14.98 11.34 10.57
CA PRO A 186 13.74 10.75 10.06
C PRO A 186 13.19 11.49 8.84
N HIS A 187 12.32 10.82 8.08
CA HIS A 187 11.79 11.30 6.80
C HIS A 187 11.10 12.66 6.92
N ASP A 188 10.13 12.76 7.83
CA ASP A 188 9.34 14.00 7.99
C ASP A 188 10.21 15.18 8.44
N ARG A 189 11.20 14.91 9.29
CA ARG A 189 12.16 15.92 9.74
C ARG A 189 13.04 16.40 8.60
N LEU A 190 13.54 15.47 7.78
CA LEU A 190 14.33 15.81 6.60
C LEU A 190 13.49 16.64 5.61
N ASN A 191 12.25 16.22 5.33
CA ASN A 191 11.33 16.95 4.46
C ASN A 191 11.12 18.39 4.94
N GLY A 192 10.88 18.60 6.24
CA GLY A 192 10.67 19.94 6.80
C GLY A 192 11.90 20.85 6.77
N LEU A 193 13.12 20.30 6.65
CA LEU A 193 14.35 21.08 6.55
C LEU A 193 14.80 21.32 5.11
N CYS A 194 14.35 20.47 4.18
CA CYS A 194 14.68 20.57 2.76
C CYS A 194 13.93 21.70 2.08
N SER A 195 14.57 22.28 1.08
CA SER A 195 14.02 23.35 0.25
C SER A 195 14.35 23.09 -1.22
N ASN A 196 13.50 23.60 -2.11
CA ASN A 196 13.69 23.43 -3.55
C ASN A 196 14.91 24.22 -4.05
N ILE A 197 15.72 23.57 -4.88
CA ILE A 197 16.81 24.23 -5.60
C ILE A 197 16.29 24.81 -6.91
N ARG A 198 16.68 26.05 -7.24
CA ARG A 198 16.37 26.65 -8.54
C ARG A 198 16.97 25.81 -9.68
N ARG A 199 16.17 25.53 -10.71
CA ARG A 199 16.55 24.66 -11.85
C ARG A 199 17.92 24.99 -12.47
N ARG A 200 18.24 26.28 -12.62
CA ARG A 200 19.53 26.73 -13.14
C ARG A 200 20.70 26.31 -12.25
N THR A 201 20.58 26.50 -10.94
CA THR A 201 21.58 26.07 -9.95
C THR A 201 21.73 24.55 -9.94
N ALA A 202 20.62 23.82 -10.01
CA ALA A 202 20.64 22.36 -10.10
C ALA A 202 21.43 21.86 -11.32
N GLN A 203 21.21 22.46 -12.50
CA GLN A 203 21.93 22.10 -13.73
C GLN A 203 23.45 22.34 -13.65
N GLU A 204 23.89 23.31 -12.86
CA GLU A 204 25.32 23.61 -12.66
C GLU A 204 25.97 22.68 -11.61
N VAL A 205 25.20 22.25 -10.61
CA VAL A 205 25.67 21.42 -9.49
C VAL A 205 25.73 19.94 -9.88
N VAL A 206 24.71 19.40 -10.55
CA VAL A 206 24.59 17.97 -10.85
C VAL A 206 25.84 17.37 -11.53
N PRO A 207 26.44 17.99 -12.56
CA PRO A 207 27.64 17.44 -13.19
C PRO A 207 28.86 17.37 -12.27
N ARG A 208 28.94 18.24 -11.25
CA ARG A 208 30.08 18.33 -10.33
C ARG A 208 30.03 17.24 -9.26
N ILE A 209 28.83 16.91 -8.80
CA ILE A 209 28.60 15.97 -7.70
C ILE A 209 28.36 14.54 -8.19
N ARG A 210 28.33 14.30 -9.50
CA ARG A 210 27.96 13.01 -10.11
C ARG A 210 28.79 11.84 -9.57
N ALA A 211 30.12 11.98 -9.51
CA ALA A 211 31.00 10.91 -9.05
C ALA A 211 30.78 10.57 -7.57
N GLU A 212 30.52 11.59 -6.75
CA GLU A 212 30.22 11.40 -5.33
C GLU A 212 28.85 10.73 -5.14
N VAL A 213 27.84 11.13 -5.92
CA VAL A 213 26.51 10.49 -5.92
C VAL A 213 26.60 9.03 -6.37
N GLU A 214 27.35 8.70 -7.42
CA GLU A 214 27.58 7.31 -7.86
C GLU A 214 28.19 6.47 -6.73
N THR A 215 29.19 7.01 -6.02
CA THR A 215 29.80 6.36 -4.84
C THR A 215 28.79 6.15 -3.71
N MET A 216 27.93 7.14 -3.45
CA MET A 216 26.92 7.06 -2.39
C MET A 216 25.80 6.07 -2.74
N VAL A 217 25.44 5.93 -4.02
CA VAL A 217 24.50 4.90 -4.49
C VAL A 217 25.08 3.51 -4.25
N ASP A 218 26.38 3.30 -4.47
CA ASP A 218 27.06 2.04 -4.16
C ASP A 218 27.03 1.75 -2.65
N HIS A 219 27.30 2.75 -1.80
CA HIS A 219 27.19 2.62 -0.35
C HIS A 219 25.77 2.23 0.08
N ALA A 220 24.75 2.94 -0.41
CA ALA A 220 23.36 2.65 -0.09
C ALA A 220 22.95 1.24 -0.54
N SER A 221 23.39 0.80 -1.72
CA SER A 221 23.12 -0.55 -2.24
C SER A 221 23.77 -1.64 -1.40
N GLN A 222 25.02 -1.43 -0.95
CA GLN A 222 25.72 -2.35 -0.05
C GLN A 222 25.06 -2.42 1.33
N MET A 223 24.52 -1.31 1.83
CA MET A 223 23.78 -1.27 3.08
C MET A 223 22.41 -1.94 2.98
N ALA A 224 21.76 -1.85 1.81
CA ALA A 224 20.44 -2.42 1.57
C ALA A 224 20.49 -3.95 1.37
N ALA A 225 21.55 -4.49 0.73
CA ALA A 225 21.65 -5.90 0.37
C ALA A 225 21.43 -6.90 1.53
N PRO A 226 21.95 -6.69 2.75
CA PRO A 226 21.73 -7.60 3.89
C PRO A 226 20.27 -7.69 4.35
N HIS A 227 19.40 -6.75 3.97
CA HIS A 227 17.99 -6.74 4.37
C HIS A 227 17.11 -7.71 3.56
N LEU A 228 17.57 -8.14 2.38
CA LEU A 228 16.75 -8.98 1.49
C LEU A 228 16.48 -10.38 2.08
N GLU A 229 17.51 -11.06 2.59
CA GLU A 229 17.37 -12.42 3.13
C GLU A 229 16.44 -12.51 4.36
N PRO A 230 16.51 -11.59 5.34
CA PRO A 230 15.52 -11.52 6.42
C PRO A 230 14.08 -11.31 5.91
N LEU A 231 13.89 -10.45 4.90
CA LEU A 231 12.56 -10.20 4.32
C LEU A 231 12.02 -11.43 3.61
N ARG A 232 12.85 -12.12 2.82
CA ARG A 232 12.50 -13.39 2.16
C ARG A 232 12.13 -14.46 3.18
N THR A 233 12.97 -14.64 4.20
CA THR A 233 12.73 -15.64 5.26
C THR A 233 11.40 -15.39 5.96
N LYS A 234 11.14 -14.14 6.37
CA LYS A 234 9.88 -13.75 7.00
C LYS A 234 8.67 -13.97 6.09
N ALA A 235 8.79 -13.67 4.80
CA ALA A 235 7.72 -13.89 3.83
C ALA A 235 7.43 -15.39 3.61
N LEU A 236 8.47 -16.22 3.50
CA LEU A 236 8.37 -17.68 3.40
C LEU A 236 7.71 -18.29 4.65
N GLU A 237 8.10 -17.84 5.85
CA GLU A 237 7.45 -18.26 7.09
C GLU A 237 5.98 -17.83 7.10
N SER A 238 5.69 -16.58 6.73
CA SER A 238 4.33 -16.05 6.76
C SER A 238 3.39 -16.78 5.79
N ILE A 239 3.87 -17.18 4.61
CA ILE A 239 3.04 -17.88 3.64
C ILE A 239 2.82 -19.35 4.04
N ARG A 240 3.84 -20.02 4.56
CA ARG A 240 3.70 -21.37 5.12
C ARG A 240 2.69 -21.40 6.25
N ASN A 241 2.82 -20.48 7.21
CA ASN A 241 1.89 -20.33 8.33
C ASN A 241 0.45 -20.01 7.90
N ALA A 242 0.24 -19.47 6.70
CA ALA A 242 -1.08 -19.17 6.19
C ALA A 242 -1.69 -20.32 5.37
N LEU A 243 -0.88 -21.01 4.56
CA LEU A 243 -1.37 -22.01 3.60
C LEU A 243 -1.24 -23.46 4.11
N GLU A 244 -0.20 -23.80 4.87
CA GLU A 244 -0.02 -25.17 5.39
C GLU A 244 -1.17 -25.60 6.31
N PRO A 245 -1.62 -24.77 7.29
CA PRO A 245 -2.76 -25.16 8.14
C PRO A 245 -4.05 -25.32 7.34
N GLU A 246 -4.21 -24.56 6.26
CA GLU A 246 -5.39 -24.65 5.39
C GLU A 246 -5.37 -25.94 4.55
N ILE A 247 -4.20 -26.33 4.04
CA ILE A 247 -3.98 -27.61 3.37
C ILE A 247 -4.29 -28.77 4.33
N GLU A 248 -3.71 -28.77 5.53
CA GLU A 248 -3.94 -29.78 6.56
C GLU A 248 -5.42 -29.85 6.96
N ARG A 249 -6.08 -28.70 7.11
CA ARG A 249 -7.52 -28.61 7.41
C ARG A 249 -8.37 -29.24 6.33
N LEU A 250 -8.08 -28.97 5.05
CA LEU A 250 -8.83 -29.54 3.92
C LEU A 250 -8.59 -31.04 3.77
N GLU A 251 -7.36 -31.50 4.01
CA GLU A 251 -7.02 -32.94 4.04
C GLU A 251 -7.80 -33.67 5.13
N ALA A 252 -7.79 -33.15 6.36
CA ALA A 252 -8.56 -33.73 7.45
C ALA A 252 -10.08 -33.71 7.20
N LEU A 253 -10.60 -32.62 6.63
CA LEU A 253 -12.02 -32.53 6.28
C LEU A 253 -12.42 -33.53 5.19
N ARG A 254 -11.53 -33.79 4.24
CA ARG A 254 -11.81 -34.74 3.16
C ARG A 254 -12.01 -36.16 3.68
N GLU A 255 -11.33 -36.57 4.75
CA GLU A 255 -11.50 -37.89 5.36
C GLU A 255 -12.94 -38.13 5.85
N VAL A 256 -13.64 -37.05 6.22
CA VAL A 256 -14.99 -37.11 6.83
C VAL A 256 -16.08 -36.46 5.96
N ASN A 257 -15.72 -35.74 4.90
CA ASN A 257 -16.64 -35.02 4.03
C ASN A 257 -16.27 -35.21 2.53
N PRO A 258 -17.04 -36.01 1.78
CA PRO A 258 -16.77 -36.27 0.36
C PRO A 258 -17.01 -35.05 -0.55
N ALA A 259 -17.54 -33.94 -0.01
CA ALA A 259 -17.71 -32.69 -0.76
C ALA A 259 -16.38 -31.97 -1.04
N VAL A 260 -15.31 -32.27 -0.29
CA VAL A 260 -13.98 -31.68 -0.50
C VAL A 260 -13.28 -32.38 -1.66
N ARG A 261 -12.93 -31.62 -2.71
CA ARG A 261 -12.37 -32.14 -3.95
C ARG A 261 -10.84 -32.09 -3.91
N ASP A 262 -10.20 -33.04 -4.60
CA ASP A 262 -8.73 -33.10 -4.75
C ASP A 262 -8.15 -31.81 -5.35
N GLU A 263 -8.88 -31.19 -6.27
CA GLU A 263 -8.48 -29.95 -6.93
C GLU A 263 -8.37 -28.77 -5.97
N GLU A 264 -9.14 -28.75 -4.87
CA GLU A 264 -9.12 -27.69 -3.87
C GLU A 264 -7.83 -27.77 -3.04
N ILE A 265 -7.44 -28.97 -2.63
CA ILE A 265 -6.16 -29.21 -1.94
C ILE A 265 -4.99 -28.96 -2.89
N GLY A 266 -5.10 -29.44 -4.13
CA GLY A 266 -4.11 -29.22 -5.18
C GLY A 266 -3.89 -27.73 -5.49
N PHE A 267 -4.95 -26.92 -5.47
CA PHE A 267 -4.87 -25.47 -5.65
C PHE A 267 -3.97 -24.82 -4.61
N TYR A 268 -4.19 -25.09 -3.31
CA TYR A 268 -3.38 -24.50 -2.24
C TYR A 268 -1.93 -24.99 -2.25
N ARG A 269 -1.70 -26.27 -2.54
CA ARG A 269 -0.33 -26.81 -2.68
C ARG A 269 0.43 -26.16 -3.83
N ASN A 270 -0.24 -25.99 -4.98
CA ASN A 270 0.35 -25.31 -6.14
C ASN A 270 0.59 -23.83 -5.84
N GLN A 271 -0.33 -23.17 -5.13
CA GLN A 271 -0.20 -21.77 -4.74
C GLN A 271 1.00 -21.58 -3.79
N LEU A 272 1.17 -22.46 -2.79
CA LEU A 272 2.31 -22.45 -1.89
C LEU A 272 3.63 -22.62 -2.65
N ALA A 273 3.75 -23.67 -3.47
CA ALA A 273 4.97 -23.94 -4.23
C ALA A 273 5.33 -22.81 -5.20
N ALA A 274 4.33 -22.26 -5.91
CA ALA A 274 4.54 -21.14 -6.84
C ALA A 274 4.97 -19.86 -6.11
N ALA A 275 4.40 -19.61 -4.94
CA ALA A 275 4.73 -18.45 -4.14
C ALA A 275 6.10 -18.54 -3.48
N GLU A 276 6.51 -19.71 -2.98
CA GLU A 276 7.87 -19.95 -2.48
C GLU A 276 8.90 -19.69 -3.58
N ALA A 277 8.69 -20.25 -4.77
CA ALA A 277 9.56 -20.04 -5.93
C ALA A 277 9.65 -18.56 -6.34
N ALA A 278 8.54 -17.80 -6.24
CA ALA A 278 8.55 -16.38 -6.53
C ALA A 278 9.33 -15.58 -5.48
N ILE A 279 9.13 -15.86 -4.18
CA ILE A 279 9.82 -15.17 -3.08
C ILE A 279 11.34 -15.41 -3.13
N GLU A 280 11.79 -16.62 -3.47
CA GLU A 280 13.22 -16.92 -3.67
C GLU A 280 13.87 -16.06 -4.76
N ASN A 281 13.09 -15.63 -5.75
CA ASN A 281 13.55 -14.77 -6.84
C ASN A 281 13.33 -13.27 -6.58
N ALA A 282 12.80 -12.87 -5.42
CA ALA A 282 12.56 -11.46 -5.10
C ALA A 282 13.87 -10.67 -4.99
N SER A 283 14.01 -9.53 -5.66
CA SER A 283 15.16 -8.63 -5.53
C SER A 283 14.84 -7.42 -4.67
N LEU A 284 15.87 -6.66 -4.32
CA LEU A 284 15.72 -5.36 -3.70
C LEU A 284 16.19 -4.29 -4.69
N ASP A 285 15.27 -3.47 -5.16
CA ASP A 285 15.51 -2.50 -6.21
C ASP A 285 15.42 -1.08 -5.64
N MET A 286 16.23 -0.15 -6.17
CA MET A 286 16.14 1.26 -5.80
C MET A 286 14.99 1.90 -6.56
N ASP A 287 13.97 2.36 -5.84
CA ASP A 287 12.79 2.98 -6.44
C ASP A 287 12.87 4.51 -6.46
N GLY A 288 13.56 5.10 -5.48
CA GLY A 288 13.67 6.56 -5.36
C GLY A 288 15.02 7.03 -4.82
N ILE A 289 15.47 8.18 -5.30
CA ILE A 289 16.71 8.86 -4.92
C ILE A 289 16.46 10.36 -4.73
N ARG A 290 16.92 10.89 -3.60
CA ARG A 290 16.97 12.34 -3.34
C ARG A 290 18.37 12.76 -2.92
N VAL A 291 18.99 13.60 -3.74
CA VAL A 291 20.29 14.19 -3.45
C VAL A 291 20.09 15.50 -2.68
N ILE A 292 20.80 15.65 -1.58
CA ILE A 292 20.68 16.81 -0.68
C ILE A 292 22.03 17.50 -0.60
N VAL A 293 22.04 18.81 -0.87
CA VAL A 293 23.24 19.65 -0.82
C VAL A 293 23.07 20.68 0.29
N THR A 294 24.05 20.80 1.17
CA THR A 294 24.01 21.87 2.18
C THR A 294 24.38 23.22 1.57
N ALA A 295 23.51 24.21 1.79
CA ALA A 295 23.69 25.59 1.34
C ALA A 295 24.53 26.42 2.33
#